data_AF-A0A2S6WJW5-F1
#
_entry.id   AF-A0A2S6WJW5-F1
#
_cell.length_a   1.000
_cell.length_b   1.000
_cell.length_c   1.000
_cell.angle_alpha   90.00
_cell.angle_beta   90.00
_cell.angle_gamma   90.00
#
_symmetry.space_group_name_H-M   'P 1'
#
loop_
_entity.id
_entity.type
_entity.pdbx_description
1 polymer ?
#
loop_
_entity_poly.entity_id
_entity_poly.type
_entity_poly.pdbx_seq_one_letter_code
_entity_poly.pdbx_strand_id
1 'polypeptide(L)'
;MKRFAQTIRLRPEHRREYLELHSAVWPGVEAALHRAQIRNYSLFLHGDVLFAYFEYHGEDFEADMAELEADPETQEWWKLTDPCQEPWPDRGDSRQWTEMPEVWHLGPKADPQ
;
A
#
# COMPACT_ATOMS: atom_id res chain seq x y z
N MET A 1 -10.00 9.17 10.04
CA MET A 1 -9.53 7.96 9.34
C MET A 1 -10.11 7.94 7.93
N LYS A 2 -9.30 7.66 6.92
CA LYS A 2 -9.68 7.51 5.52
C LYS A 2 -9.18 6.15 5.02
N ARG A 3 -10.02 5.41 4.30
CA ARG A 3 -9.65 4.12 3.70
C ARG A 3 -9.08 4.34 2.31
N PHE A 4 -8.06 3.58 2.00
CA PHE A 4 -7.41 3.58 0.70
C PHE A 4 -7.38 2.16 0.15
N ALA A 5 -7.66 2.06 -1.13
CA ALA A 5 -7.57 0.85 -1.91
C ALA A 5 -6.69 1.16 -3.13
N GLN A 6 -5.71 0.31 -3.41
CA GLN A 6 -4.80 0.48 -4.52
C GLN A 6 -4.56 -0.85 -5.23
N THR A 7 -4.24 -0.78 -6.51
CA THR A 7 -3.96 -1.96 -7.32
C THR A 7 -2.75 -1.77 -8.23
N ILE A 8 -2.02 -2.87 -8.45
CA ILE A 8 -0.91 -2.97 -9.39
C ILE A 8 -0.81 -4.40 -9.93
N ARG A 9 -0.09 -4.61 -11.04
CA ARG A 9 0.22 -5.97 -11.51
C ARG A 9 1.54 -6.45 -10.91
N LEU A 10 1.60 -7.73 -10.59
CA LEU A 10 2.80 -8.44 -10.21
C LEU A 10 3.39 -9.09 -11.46
N ARG A 11 4.69 -8.90 -11.70
CA ARG A 11 5.40 -9.59 -12.76
C ARG A 11 5.47 -11.09 -12.43
N PRO A 12 4.93 -11.99 -13.27
CA PRO A 12 4.90 -13.42 -12.97
C PRO A 12 6.30 -14.00 -12.66
N GLU A 13 7.33 -13.53 -13.36
CA GLU A 13 8.72 -13.93 -13.20
C GLU A 13 9.32 -13.57 -11.83
N HIS A 14 8.76 -12.58 -11.14
CA HIS A 14 9.21 -12.12 -9.82
C HIS A 14 8.28 -12.54 -8.68
N ARG A 15 7.21 -13.31 -8.94
CA ARG A 15 6.21 -13.67 -7.92
C ARG A 15 6.82 -14.26 -6.66
N ARG A 16 7.75 -15.23 -6.82
CA ARG A 16 8.35 -15.92 -5.67
C ARG A 16 9.12 -14.95 -4.77
N GLU A 17 9.94 -14.12 -5.39
CA GLU A 17 10.75 -13.11 -4.71
C GLU A 17 9.86 -12.09 -3.97
N TYR A 18 8.82 -11.59 -4.64
CA TYR A 18 7.90 -10.64 -4.04
C TYR A 18 7.19 -11.18 -2.80
N LEU A 19 6.72 -12.43 -2.86
CA LEU A 19 6.06 -13.09 -1.73
C LEU A 19 7.03 -13.41 -0.58
N GLU A 20 8.26 -13.78 -0.90
CA GLU A 20 9.31 -14.02 0.09
C GLU A 20 9.65 -12.73 0.84
N LEU A 21 9.85 -11.62 0.12
CA LEU A 21 10.02 -10.29 0.73
C LEU A 21 8.85 -9.97 1.69
N HIS A 22 7.61 -10.04 1.22
CA HIS A 22 6.44 -9.65 2.02
C HIS A 22 6.07 -10.63 3.14
N SER A 23 6.68 -11.83 3.20
CA SER A 23 6.53 -12.75 4.32
C SER A 23 7.25 -12.27 5.59
N ALA A 24 8.21 -11.36 5.44
CA ALA A 24 9.00 -10.78 6.52
C ALA A 24 9.42 -9.34 6.16
N VAL A 25 8.43 -8.44 6.10
CA VAL A 25 8.67 -7.01 5.87
C VAL A 25 9.64 -6.48 6.92
N TRP A 26 10.56 -5.61 6.51
CA TRP A 26 11.57 -5.08 7.41
C TRP A 26 10.93 -4.23 8.52
N PRO A 27 11.34 -4.40 9.79
CA PRO A 27 10.73 -3.68 10.90
C PRO A 27 10.78 -2.15 10.78
N GLY A 28 11.80 -1.58 10.14
CA GLY A 28 11.88 -0.13 9.96
C GLY A 28 10.93 0.39 8.88
N VAL A 29 10.63 -0.40 7.84
CA VAL A 29 9.57 -0.10 6.87
C VAL A 29 8.20 -0.09 7.55
N GLU A 30 7.91 -1.10 8.38
CA GLU A 30 6.67 -1.12 9.18
C GLU A 30 6.59 0.07 10.14
N ALA A 31 7.72 0.43 10.78
CA ALA A 31 7.79 1.60 11.63
C ALA A 31 7.56 2.91 10.86
N ALA A 32 8.08 3.04 9.63
CA ALA A 32 7.86 4.20 8.77
C ALA A 32 6.39 4.34 8.36
N LEU A 33 5.76 3.23 7.93
CA LEU A 33 4.30 3.18 7.70
C LEU A 33 3.52 3.60 8.94
N HIS A 34 3.97 3.18 10.12
CA HIS A 34 3.34 3.57 11.36
C HIS A 34 3.47 5.08 11.68
N ARG A 35 4.63 5.69 11.40
CA ARG A 35 4.84 7.14 11.56
C ARG A 35 3.97 7.94 10.60
N ALA A 36 3.84 7.49 9.36
CA ALA A 36 2.97 8.06 8.32
C ALA A 36 1.46 7.77 8.51
N GLN A 37 1.05 7.41 9.74
CA GLN A 37 -0.34 7.18 10.14
C GLN A 37 -1.08 6.10 9.35
N ILE A 38 -0.37 5.18 8.69
CA ILE A 38 -0.95 4.02 8.00
C ILE A 38 -1.21 2.90 9.02
N ARG A 39 -2.43 2.36 9.02
CA ARG A 39 -2.90 1.28 9.91
C ARG A 39 -3.72 0.27 9.11
N ASN A 40 -3.91 -0.91 9.68
CA ASN A 40 -4.70 -1.99 9.09
C ASN A 40 -4.31 -2.29 7.62
N TYR A 41 -3.01 -2.23 7.31
CA TYR A 41 -2.51 -2.41 5.95
C TYR A 41 -2.45 -3.90 5.62
N SER A 42 -3.22 -4.32 4.62
CA SER A 42 -3.17 -5.65 4.04
C SER A 42 -2.86 -5.58 2.54
N LEU A 43 -2.09 -6.55 2.06
CA LEU A 43 -1.80 -6.76 0.65
C LEU A 43 -2.30 -8.14 0.23
N PHE A 44 -3.10 -8.18 -0.83
CA PHE A 44 -3.76 -9.38 -1.34
C PHE A 44 -3.28 -9.68 -2.76
N LEU A 45 -3.32 -10.95 -3.15
CA LEU A 45 -2.93 -11.41 -4.49
C LEU A 45 -4.07 -12.23 -5.10
N HIS A 46 -4.47 -11.89 -6.33
CA HIS A 46 -5.37 -12.69 -7.16
C HIS A 46 -4.81 -12.81 -8.58
N GLY A 47 -4.41 -14.02 -8.98
CA GLY A 47 -3.60 -14.16 -10.19
C GLY A 47 -2.38 -13.25 -10.09
N ASP A 48 -2.12 -12.45 -11.11
CA ASP A 48 -1.01 -11.49 -11.16
C ASP A 48 -1.44 -10.07 -10.74
N VAL A 49 -2.55 -9.94 -10.01
CA VAL A 49 -3.06 -8.66 -9.50
C VAL A 49 -2.81 -8.55 -8.00
N LEU A 50 -2.10 -7.51 -7.61
CA LEU A 50 -1.95 -7.10 -6.22
C LEU A 50 -3.01 -6.06 -5.88
N PHE A 51 -3.62 -6.23 -4.71
CA PHE A 51 -4.59 -5.32 -4.13
C PHE A 51 -4.13 -4.92 -2.73
N ALA A 52 -3.86 -3.63 -2.53
CA ALA A 52 -3.49 -3.06 -1.25
C ALA A 52 -4.70 -2.36 -0.63
N TYR A 53 -4.94 -2.60 0.65
CA TYR A 53 -5.92 -1.89 1.47
C TYR A 53 -5.24 -1.35 2.72
N PHE A 54 -5.44 -0.09 3.05
CA PHE A 54 -5.00 0.46 4.33
C PHE A 54 -5.90 1.60 4.82
N GLU A 55 -5.79 1.89 6.11
CA GLU A 55 -6.48 2.99 6.79
C GLU A 55 -5.46 4.05 7.16
N TYR A 56 -5.68 5.28 6.72
CA TYR A 56 -4.88 6.43 7.09
C TYR A 56 -5.56 7.19 8.23
N HIS A 57 -4.82 7.47 9.30
CA HIS A 57 -5.34 8.07 10.53
C HIS A 57 -4.87 9.52 10.77
N GLY A 58 -4.00 10.07 9.92
CA GLY A 58 -3.45 11.41 10.09
C GLY A 58 -4.36 12.52 9.59
N GLU A 59 -3.82 13.74 9.62
CA GLU A 59 -4.51 14.98 9.24
C GLU A 59 -3.99 15.56 7.91
N ASP A 60 -2.73 15.30 7.55
CA ASP A 60 -2.09 15.79 6.33
C ASP A 60 -1.47 14.63 5.54
N PHE A 61 -2.27 14.06 4.63
CA PHE A 61 -1.86 12.87 3.88
C PHE A 61 -0.66 13.13 2.98
N GLU A 62 -0.58 14.33 2.38
CA GLU A 62 0.52 14.66 1.47
C GLU A 62 1.83 14.78 2.24
N ALA A 63 1.82 15.42 3.42
CA ALA A 63 3.00 15.52 4.28
C ALA A 63 3.45 14.16 4.81
N ASP A 64 2.53 13.33 5.31
CA ASP A 64 2.85 12.00 5.85
C ASP A 64 3.39 11.05 4.77
N MET A 65 2.84 11.12 3.56
CA MET A 65 3.36 10.32 2.43
C MET A 65 4.72 10.84 1.95
N ALA A 66 4.95 12.15 1.97
CA ALA A 66 6.27 12.71 1.64
C ALA A 66 7.34 12.30 2.65
N GLU A 67 7.02 12.21 3.95
CA GLU A 67 7.93 11.66 4.96
C GLU A 67 8.25 10.18 4.69
N LEU A 68 7.22 9.38 4.38
CA LEU A 68 7.40 7.97 4.03
C LEU A 68 8.28 7.79 2.77
N GLU A 69 8.06 8.59 1.72
CA GLU A 69 8.88 8.57 0.51
C GLU A 69 10.34 8.99 0.75
N ALA A 70 10.58 9.84 1.74
CA ALA A 70 11.92 10.29 2.12
C ALA A 70 12.65 9.32 3.07
N ASP A 71 11.95 8.33 3.64
CA ASP A 71 12.53 7.37 4.57
C ASP A 71 13.55 6.44 3.86
N PRO A 72 14.82 6.40 4.31
CA PRO A 72 15.86 5.64 3.61
C PRO A 72 15.61 4.13 3.56
N GLU A 73 15.05 3.55 4.62
CA GLU A 73 14.79 2.11 4.69
C GLU A 73 13.64 1.72 3.75
N THR A 74 12.63 2.58 3.67
CA THR A 74 11.54 2.47 2.69
C THR A 74 12.05 2.57 1.25
N GLN A 75 12.99 3.47 0.96
CA GLN A 75 13.62 3.57 -0.35
C GLN A 75 14.44 2.31 -0.71
N GLU A 76 15.22 1.76 0.23
CA GLU A 76 15.96 0.52 -0.01
C GLU A 76 15.02 -0.68 -0.21
N TRP A 77 13.93 -0.73 0.54
CA TRP A 77 12.88 -1.74 0.36
C TRP A 77 12.26 -1.66 -1.04
N TRP A 78 11.93 -0.47 -1.51
CA TRP A 78 11.34 -0.26 -2.83
C TRP A 78 12.25 -0.67 -3.98
N LYS A 79 13.58 -0.55 -3.83
CA LYS A 79 14.52 -1.09 -4.84
C LYS A 79 14.38 -2.59 -5.06
N LEU A 80 13.89 -3.34 -4.06
CA LEU A 80 13.64 -4.78 -4.16
C LEU A 80 12.23 -5.08 -4.67
N THR A 81 11.23 -4.31 -4.22
CA THR A 81 9.83 -4.59 -4.54
C THR A 81 9.35 -3.99 -5.86
N ASP A 82 9.85 -2.82 -6.26
CA ASP A 82 9.41 -2.11 -7.46
C ASP A 82 9.72 -2.88 -8.75
N PRO A 83 10.89 -3.54 -8.91
CA PRO A 83 11.15 -4.36 -10.09
C PRO A 83 10.16 -5.52 -10.25
N CYS A 84 9.61 -6.02 -9.14
CA CYS A 84 8.60 -7.08 -9.17
C CYS A 84 7.23 -6.59 -9.68
N GLN A 85 7.02 -5.28 -9.75
CA GLN A 85 5.71 -4.68 -10.04
C GLN A 85 5.63 -4.14 -11.47
N GLU A 86 4.42 -4.12 -11.99
CA GLU A 86 4.08 -3.54 -13.28
C GLU A 86 2.88 -2.60 -13.10
N PRO A 87 3.08 -1.28 -13.18
CA PRO A 87 1.99 -0.31 -13.12
C PRO A 87 0.91 -0.58 -14.18
N TRP A 88 -0.33 -0.22 -13.87
CA TRP A 88 -1.38 -0.19 -14.87
C TRP A 88 -1.08 0.89 -15.93
N PRO A 89 -1.39 0.63 -17.22
CA PRO A 89 -1.18 1.61 -18.29
C PRO A 89 -2.04 2.87 -18.11
N ASP A 90 -3.19 2.74 -17.45
CA ASP A 90 -4.22 3.76 -17.21
C ASP A 90 -4.23 4.28 -15.76
N ARG A 91 -3.09 4.23 -15.06
CA ARG A 91 -2.95 4.62 -13.64
C ARG A 91 -3.17 6.10 -13.31
N GLY A 92 -3.50 6.94 -14.29
CA GLY A 92 -3.64 8.38 -14.13
C GLY A 92 -2.36 9.05 -13.63
N ASP A 93 -2.50 10.00 -12.70
CA ASP A 93 -1.39 10.76 -12.11
C ASP A 93 -0.66 10.01 -10.98
N SER A 94 -1.08 8.78 -10.66
CA SER A 94 -0.41 7.98 -9.65
C SER A 94 1.01 7.61 -10.08
N ARG A 95 1.95 7.69 -9.14
CA ARG A 95 3.36 7.38 -9.40
C ARG A 95 3.55 5.94 -9.84
N GLN A 96 2.96 5.00 -9.11
CA GLN A 96 3.17 3.56 -9.31
C GLN A 96 1.90 2.73 -9.12
N TRP A 97 1.25 2.85 -7.97
CA TRP A 97 0.02 2.13 -7.64
C TRP A 97 -1.23 2.92 -8.03
N THR A 98 -2.15 2.29 -8.75
CA THR A 98 -3.41 2.93 -9.15
C THR A 98 -4.37 3.00 -7.97
N GLU A 99 -4.86 4.20 -7.63
CA GLU A 99 -5.89 4.38 -6.61
C GLU A 99 -7.26 3.87 -7.09
N MET A 100 -7.98 3.21 -6.18
CA MET A 100 -9.34 2.71 -6.40
C MET A 100 -10.32 3.52 -5.55
N PRO A 101 -11.25 4.29 -6.16
CA PRO A 101 -12.25 5.03 -5.42
C PRO A 101 -13.17 4.11 -4.60
N GLU A 102 -13.32 4.41 -3.31
CA GLU A 102 -14.33 3.75 -2.48
C GLU A 102 -15.73 4.17 -2.95
N VAL A 103 -16.51 3.21 -3.44
CA VAL A 103 -17.89 3.45 -3.90
C VAL A 103 -18.94 3.10 -2.84
N TRP A 104 -18.57 2.29 -1.84
CA TRP A 104 -19.45 1.87 -0.76
C TRP A 104 -18.66 1.32 0.43
N HIS A 105 -19.17 1.55 1.63
CA HIS A 105 -18.65 0.98 2.87
C HIS A 105 -19.80 0.77 3.86
N LEU A 106 -19.91 -0.43 4.43
CA LEU A 106 -20.79 -0.69 5.57
C LEU A 106 -20.02 -0.43 6.86
N GLY A 107 -20.32 0.71 7.49
CA GLY A 107 -19.80 1.03 8.81
C GLY A 107 -20.38 0.15 9.91
N PRO A 108 -19.81 0.22 11.13
CA PRO A 108 -20.40 -0.44 12.30
C PRO A 108 -21.85 0.02 12.49
N LYS A 109 -22.72 -0.91 12.93
CA LYS A 109 -24.05 -0.52 13.40
C LYS A 109 -23.87 0.42 14.58
N ALA A 110 -24.52 1.58 14.55
CA ALA A 110 -24.65 2.39 15.75
C ALA A 110 -25.31 1.52 16.83
N ASP A 111 -24.68 1.43 18.01
CA ASP A 111 -25.32 0.77 19.14
C ASP A 111 -26.64 1.50 19.42
N PRO A 112 -27.77 0.78 19.55
CA PRO A 112 -29.00 1.38 20.02
C PRO A 112 -28.76 1.83 21.47
N GLN A 113 -28.74 3.14 21.66
CA GLN A 113 -28.58 3.79 22.96
C GLN A 113 -29.73 3.49 23.91
#